data_AF-A0A4R1QTM7-F1
#
_entry.id   AF-A0A4R1QTM7-F1
#
_cell.length_a   1.000
_cell.length_b   1.000
_cell.length_c   1.000
_cell.angle_alpha   90.00
_cell.angle_beta   90.00
_cell.angle_gamma   90.00
#
_symmetry.space_group_name_H-M   'P 1'
#
loop_
_entity.id
_entity.type
_entity.pdbx_description
1 polymer ?
#
loop_
_entity_poly.entity_id
_entity_poly.type
_entity_poly.pdbx_seq_one_letter_code
_entity_poly.pdbx_strand_id
1 'polypeptide(L)'
;MALTPEQIAGYQVAAEEIAQPVIEWLLKDIVERVLEAGKMTSTAAYEAYRAEALGLARKDLQKYLKAQLKVTKKQAEQLLSSAAEFAQKDDYARVGVWATEADAGSLLQLTEAAVKLAGEQLENITQTMGMVSPATGKPLPLQDVYRECMDEAFKLVATGATSASEAARQATRKLAGRGIVTIDYASGISTELGAAVRRNLMGGMGLLVEQVTQQNHDALGCNGWEISAHANSAPDHEPIQGRQYSDAEFQRLNGNLARRIGTLNCGHVAFPILLGINSPQYTDAELEAFRQDNARGVTYEGRHMTGYEATQYQNRIERNIRTQKQRVLMSELAGDESQLLTDRIKLARLNQEYTRFNKAMGFKSRAERLEVVGWSRRQAGKARASAKAHHAEWLKSIGAESTELNTLAKYYDGKYNKSPEYELLKGYNAAVEKGDISPLVGFDVYKETSQKIQQVMVGQKTSTGVEIESFSTHFIDRVIGQVAEPHPGKRTGVSVEVALAALQNPVKLGEIRTISESDVRQTFFGEKATVTIAVNDGRLIQTNPM
;
A
#
# COMPACT_ATOMS: atom_id res chain seq x y z
N MET A 1 -16.92 -24.69 -2.07
CA MET A 1 -16.29 -25.69 -1.18
C MET A 1 -14.78 -25.51 -1.30
N ALA A 2 -14.03 -25.37 -0.20
CA ALA A 2 -12.57 -25.19 -0.27
C ALA A 2 -11.87 -26.55 -0.50
N LEU A 3 -10.82 -26.56 -1.32
CA LEU A 3 -10.00 -27.75 -1.58
C LEU A 3 -9.32 -28.24 -0.28
N THR A 4 -9.21 -29.55 -0.11
CA THR A 4 -8.57 -30.15 1.07
C THR A 4 -7.04 -30.04 0.99
N PRO A 5 -6.32 -30.10 2.12
CA PRO A 5 -4.86 -30.09 2.14
C PRO A 5 -4.21 -31.21 1.31
N GLU A 6 -4.78 -32.42 1.28
CA GLU A 6 -4.30 -33.49 0.40
C GLU A 6 -4.54 -33.19 -1.09
N GLN A 7 -5.64 -32.53 -1.45
CA GLN A 7 -5.90 -32.10 -2.83
C GLN A 7 -4.90 -31.02 -3.26
N ILE A 8 -4.60 -30.05 -2.39
CA ILE A 8 -3.61 -29.00 -2.65
C ILE A 8 -2.20 -29.59 -2.82
N ALA A 9 -1.81 -30.56 -1.99
CA ALA A 9 -0.53 -31.25 -2.11
C ALA A 9 -0.44 -32.11 -3.39
N GLY A 10 -1.52 -32.80 -3.75
CA GLY A 10 -1.62 -33.55 -5.01
C GLY A 10 -1.50 -32.65 -6.25
N TYR A 11 -2.12 -31.47 -6.22
CA TYR A 11 -1.99 -30.47 -7.28
C TYR A 11 -0.59 -29.86 -7.36
N GLN A 12 0.09 -29.66 -6.23
CA GLN A 12 1.47 -29.17 -6.21
C GLN A 12 2.45 -30.19 -6.81
N VAL A 13 2.32 -31.48 -6.48
CA VAL A 13 3.15 -32.55 -7.04
C VAL A 13 2.90 -32.73 -8.54
N ALA A 14 1.64 -32.71 -8.98
CA ALA A 14 1.32 -32.82 -10.41
C ALA A 14 1.78 -31.59 -11.22
N ALA A 15 1.70 -30.37 -10.64
CA ALA A 15 2.21 -29.16 -11.27
C ALA A 15 3.74 -29.14 -11.33
N GLU A 16 4.44 -29.66 -10.30
CA GLU A 16 5.88 -29.86 -10.33
C GLU A 16 6.30 -30.92 -11.35
N GLU A 17 5.65 -32.08 -11.43
CA GLU A 17 5.97 -33.12 -12.42
C GLU A 17 5.79 -32.67 -13.87
N ILE A 18 4.88 -31.71 -14.13
CA ILE A 18 4.65 -31.13 -15.46
C ILE A 18 5.63 -29.98 -15.74
N ALA A 19 5.96 -29.16 -14.75
CA ALA A 19 6.84 -28.00 -14.91
C ALA A 19 8.33 -28.40 -14.90
N GLN A 20 8.70 -29.44 -14.15
CA GLN A 20 10.08 -29.87 -13.96
C GLN A 20 10.78 -30.28 -15.27
N PRO A 21 10.17 -31.04 -16.20
CA PRO A 21 10.79 -31.38 -17.48
C PRO A 21 11.00 -30.15 -18.38
N VAL A 22 10.07 -29.19 -18.34
CA VAL A 22 10.17 -27.92 -19.08
C VAL A 22 11.28 -27.05 -18.50
N ILE A 23 11.40 -26.97 -17.18
CA ILE A 23 12.46 -26.24 -16.48
C ILE A 23 13.83 -26.88 -16.73
N GLU A 24 13.94 -28.22 -16.70
CA GLU A 24 15.17 -28.96 -17.01
C GLU A 24 15.57 -28.84 -18.48
N TRP A 25 14.61 -28.84 -19.41
CA TRP A 25 14.85 -28.59 -20.83
C TRP A 25 15.35 -27.16 -21.06
N LEU A 26 14.69 -26.16 -20.45
CA LEU A 26 15.11 -24.75 -20.53
C LEU A 26 16.51 -24.54 -19.93
N LEU A 27 16.81 -25.17 -18.79
CA LEU A 27 18.14 -25.10 -18.17
C LEU A 27 19.20 -25.77 -19.03
N LYS A 28 18.91 -26.93 -19.64
CA LYS A 28 19.83 -27.63 -20.54
C LYS A 28 20.09 -26.82 -21.82
N ASP A 29 19.04 -26.28 -22.44
CA ASP A 29 19.10 -25.44 -23.63
C ASP A 29 19.88 -24.13 -23.37
N ILE A 30 19.68 -23.52 -22.19
CA ILE A 30 20.45 -22.35 -21.75
C ILE A 30 21.93 -22.72 -21.57
N VAL A 31 22.26 -23.85 -20.94
CA VAL A 31 23.64 -24.28 -20.72
C VAL A 31 24.36 -24.61 -22.03
N GLU A 32 23.71 -25.31 -22.95
CA GLU A 32 24.27 -25.66 -24.27
C GLU A 32 24.54 -24.40 -25.12
N ARG A 33 23.64 -23.42 -25.11
CA ARG A 33 23.81 -22.16 -25.85
C ARG A 33 24.81 -21.18 -25.22
N VAL A 34 24.95 -21.20 -23.89
CA VAL A 34 26.01 -20.45 -23.19
C VAL A 34 27.39 -21.03 -23.56
N LEU A 35 27.51 -22.35 -23.72
CA LEU A 35 28.74 -23.00 -24.16
C LEU A 35 29.08 -22.74 -25.64
N GLU A 36 28.08 -22.59 -26.51
CA GLU A 36 28.28 -22.19 -27.91
C GLU A 36 28.61 -20.71 -28.07
N ALA A 37 27.92 -19.82 -27.34
CA ALA A 37 28.20 -18.39 -27.32
C ALA A 37 29.63 -18.07 -26.86
N GLY A 38 30.17 -18.85 -25.92
CA GLY A 38 31.56 -18.73 -25.45
C GLY A 38 32.63 -19.10 -26.48
N LYS A 39 32.25 -19.69 -27.64
CA LYS A 39 33.17 -20.06 -28.73
C LYS A 39 33.18 -19.04 -29.87
N MET A 40 32.35 -18.00 -29.81
CA MET A 40 32.20 -17.02 -30.90
C MET A 40 33.03 -15.76 -30.66
N THR A 41 33.86 -15.38 -31.62
CA THR A 41 34.87 -14.33 -31.47
C THR A 41 34.49 -12.97 -32.08
N SER A 42 33.31 -12.84 -32.72
CA SER A 42 32.85 -11.56 -33.30
C SER A 42 31.39 -11.23 -33.00
N THR A 43 31.12 -9.93 -32.81
CA THR A 43 29.83 -9.39 -32.37
C THR A 43 28.69 -9.62 -33.37
N ALA A 44 28.98 -9.59 -34.67
CA ALA A 44 27.98 -9.84 -35.71
C ALA A 44 27.55 -11.32 -35.79
N ALA A 45 28.49 -12.25 -35.54
CA ALA A 45 28.18 -13.68 -35.44
C ALA A 45 27.33 -13.97 -34.18
N TYR A 46 27.60 -13.26 -33.08
CA TYR A 46 26.81 -13.34 -31.86
C TYR A 46 25.37 -12.83 -32.04
N GLU A 47 25.16 -11.74 -32.77
CA GLU A 47 23.82 -11.20 -33.05
C GLU A 47 22.99 -12.08 -34.00
N ALA A 48 23.62 -12.62 -35.06
CA ALA A 48 22.98 -13.58 -35.96
C ALA A 48 22.65 -14.89 -35.24
N TYR A 49 23.58 -15.42 -34.43
CA TYR A 49 23.34 -16.58 -33.56
C TYR A 49 22.20 -16.31 -32.58
N ARG A 50 22.10 -15.11 -31.99
CA ARG A 50 20.99 -14.78 -31.07
C ARG A 50 19.62 -14.83 -31.76
N ALA A 51 19.52 -14.29 -32.98
CA ALA A 51 18.27 -14.29 -33.73
C ALA A 51 17.88 -15.69 -34.20
N GLU A 52 18.86 -16.48 -34.66
CA GLU A 52 18.66 -17.86 -35.10
C GLU A 52 18.37 -18.81 -33.92
N ALA A 53 19.09 -18.65 -32.80
CA ALA A 53 18.86 -19.39 -31.55
C ALA A 53 17.49 -19.08 -30.94
N LEU A 54 17.02 -17.83 -30.98
CA LEU A 54 15.65 -17.48 -30.54
C LEU A 54 14.58 -18.09 -31.46
N GLY A 55 14.84 -18.16 -32.77
CA GLY A 55 13.95 -18.80 -33.74
C GLY A 55 13.89 -20.33 -33.61
N LEU A 56 15.04 -20.97 -33.37
CA LEU A 56 15.17 -22.41 -33.12
C LEU A 56 14.59 -22.79 -31.74
N ALA A 57 14.84 -21.99 -30.69
CA ALA A 57 14.23 -22.15 -29.37
C ALA A 57 12.71 -22.17 -29.44
N ARG A 58 12.11 -21.25 -30.21
CA ARG A 58 10.66 -21.16 -30.37
C ARG A 58 10.08 -22.41 -31.04
N LYS A 59 10.77 -22.97 -32.04
CA LYS A 59 10.35 -24.19 -32.75
C LYS A 59 10.57 -25.47 -31.93
N ASP A 60 11.69 -25.57 -31.23
CA ASP A 60 12.02 -26.75 -30.42
C ASP A 60 11.24 -26.77 -29.11
N LEU A 61 11.00 -25.60 -28.49
CA LEU A 61 10.05 -25.47 -27.39
C LEU A 61 8.64 -25.81 -27.86
N GLN A 62 8.20 -25.35 -29.04
CA GLN A 62 6.91 -25.78 -29.61
C GLN A 62 6.86 -27.29 -29.81
N LYS A 63 7.93 -27.92 -30.32
CA LYS A 63 7.99 -29.37 -30.60
C LYS A 63 8.08 -30.19 -29.31
N TYR A 64 8.83 -29.72 -28.32
CA TYR A 64 8.97 -30.30 -26.98
C TYR A 64 7.66 -30.17 -26.20
N LEU A 65 7.03 -28.99 -26.21
CA LEU A 65 5.68 -28.78 -25.69
C LEU A 65 4.69 -29.69 -26.42
N LYS A 66 4.75 -29.86 -27.74
CA LYS A 66 3.88 -30.80 -28.47
C LYS A 66 4.12 -32.27 -28.12
N ALA A 67 5.34 -32.63 -27.72
CA ALA A 67 5.73 -33.99 -27.35
C ALA A 67 5.39 -34.31 -25.88
N GLN A 68 5.56 -33.35 -24.97
CA GLN A 68 5.24 -33.46 -23.54
C GLN A 68 3.75 -33.19 -23.24
N LEU A 69 3.09 -32.32 -24.01
CA LEU A 69 1.65 -32.03 -23.93
C LEU A 69 0.80 -33.09 -24.65
N LYS A 70 1.29 -34.32 -24.83
CA LYS A 70 0.41 -35.47 -25.08
C LYS A 70 -0.35 -35.88 -23.80
N VAL A 71 -0.83 -34.88 -23.07
CA VAL A 71 -1.85 -35.01 -22.05
C VAL A 71 -3.11 -35.41 -22.82
N THR A 72 -3.56 -36.64 -22.60
CA THR A 72 -4.81 -37.09 -23.23
C THR A 72 -5.95 -36.19 -22.77
N LYS A 73 -6.95 -36.00 -23.64
CA LYS A 73 -8.15 -35.16 -23.43
C LYS A 73 -8.73 -35.25 -22.00
N LYS A 74 -8.67 -36.45 -21.41
CA LYS A 74 -9.14 -36.80 -20.06
C LYS A 74 -8.32 -36.25 -18.88
N GLN A 75 -7.04 -35.95 -19.06
CA GLN A 75 -6.17 -35.35 -18.03
C GLN A 75 -6.15 -33.82 -18.15
N ALA A 76 -6.34 -33.26 -19.35
CA ALA A 76 -6.62 -31.83 -19.54
C ALA A 76 -7.98 -31.43 -18.93
N GLU A 77 -8.97 -32.33 -19.01
CA GLU A 77 -10.30 -32.22 -18.37
C GLU A 77 -10.21 -32.08 -16.83
N GLN A 78 -9.19 -32.65 -16.16
CA GLN A 78 -9.02 -32.54 -14.70
C GLN A 78 -8.22 -31.31 -14.25
N LEU A 79 -7.46 -30.68 -15.16
CA LEU A 79 -6.52 -29.59 -14.86
C LEU A 79 -7.15 -28.19 -14.93
N LEU A 80 -8.22 -27.99 -15.71
CA LEU A 80 -8.75 -26.66 -16.08
C LEU A 80 -10.02 -26.21 -15.32
N SER A 81 -10.35 -26.86 -14.22
CA SER A 81 -11.66 -26.77 -13.55
C SER A 81 -11.95 -25.46 -12.81
N SER A 82 -10.99 -24.79 -12.16
CA SER A 82 -11.36 -23.93 -11.03
C SER A 82 -11.99 -22.55 -11.38
N ALA A 83 -11.60 -21.90 -12.48
CA ALA A 83 -12.12 -20.56 -12.83
C ALA A 83 -13.40 -20.63 -13.69
N ALA A 84 -13.46 -21.56 -14.65
CA ALA A 84 -14.65 -21.78 -15.46
C ALA A 84 -15.75 -22.49 -14.70
N GLU A 85 -15.45 -23.45 -13.83
CA GLU A 85 -16.51 -24.07 -13.01
C GLU A 85 -17.18 -23.05 -12.09
N PHE A 86 -16.47 -22.03 -11.61
CA PHE A 86 -17.08 -21.01 -10.76
C PHE A 86 -18.05 -20.13 -11.55
N ALA A 87 -17.63 -19.57 -12.69
CA ALA A 87 -18.52 -18.77 -13.54
C ALA A 87 -19.69 -19.60 -14.08
N GLN A 88 -19.42 -20.81 -14.58
CA GLN A 88 -20.43 -21.68 -15.18
C GLN A 88 -21.44 -22.21 -14.15
N LYS A 89 -21.02 -22.67 -12.97
CA LYS A 89 -21.96 -23.15 -11.94
C LYS A 89 -22.80 -22.02 -11.38
N ASP A 90 -22.22 -20.83 -11.18
CA ASP A 90 -22.94 -19.68 -10.64
C ASP A 90 -23.93 -19.11 -11.66
N ASP A 91 -23.55 -18.97 -12.93
CA ASP A 91 -24.43 -18.47 -14.01
C ASP A 91 -25.64 -19.39 -14.24
N TYR A 92 -25.42 -20.71 -14.31
CA TYR A 92 -26.51 -21.69 -14.54
C TYR A 92 -27.45 -21.78 -13.34
N ALA A 93 -26.91 -21.77 -12.11
CA ALA A 93 -27.72 -21.77 -10.90
C ALA A 93 -28.63 -20.53 -10.81
N ARG A 94 -28.16 -19.38 -11.28
CA ARG A 94 -28.91 -18.11 -11.25
C ARG A 94 -30.12 -18.11 -12.17
N VAL A 95 -30.10 -18.83 -13.28
CA VAL A 95 -31.25 -18.99 -14.19
C VAL A 95 -32.10 -20.23 -13.90
N GLY A 96 -31.83 -20.93 -12.80
CA GLY A 96 -32.62 -22.09 -12.35
C GLY A 96 -32.27 -23.41 -13.05
N VAL A 97 -31.13 -23.48 -13.76
CA VAL A 97 -30.62 -24.71 -14.38
C VAL A 97 -29.63 -25.39 -13.42
N TRP A 98 -29.89 -26.65 -13.06
CA TRP A 98 -29.12 -27.36 -12.04
C TRP A 98 -27.81 -27.91 -12.63
N ALA A 99 -26.75 -27.93 -11.82
CA ALA A 99 -25.37 -28.24 -12.24
C ALA A 99 -25.18 -29.56 -13.00
N THR A 100 -26.10 -30.52 -12.88
CA THR A 100 -26.07 -31.79 -13.61
C THR A 100 -26.21 -31.65 -15.13
N GLU A 101 -26.74 -30.52 -15.63
CA GLU A 101 -26.81 -30.19 -17.06
C GLU A 101 -25.65 -29.31 -17.54
N ALA A 102 -24.81 -28.78 -16.64
CA ALA A 102 -23.69 -27.87 -16.94
C ALA A 102 -22.37 -28.59 -17.28
N ASP A 103 -22.26 -29.90 -17.03
CA ASP A 103 -20.99 -30.65 -17.02
C ASP A 103 -20.36 -30.96 -18.41
N ALA A 104 -20.85 -30.37 -19.51
CA ALA A 104 -20.41 -30.73 -20.87
C ALA A 104 -19.47 -29.73 -21.58
N GLY A 105 -19.16 -28.55 -21.03
CA GLY A 105 -18.62 -27.42 -21.83
C GLY A 105 -17.35 -26.69 -21.37
N SER A 106 -16.90 -26.82 -20.12
CA SER A 106 -16.04 -25.82 -19.47
C SER A 106 -14.68 -25.52 -20.15
N LEU A 107 -13.98 -26.55 -20.66
CA LEU A 107 -12.66 -26.38 -21.27
C LEU A 107 -12.70 -25.87 -22.71
N LEU A 108 -13.63 -26.39 -23.52
CA LEU A 108 -13.81 -25.93 -24.90
C LEU A 108 -14.23 -24.45 -24.88
N GLN A 109 -15.16 -24.12 -23.98
CA GLN A 109 -15.63 -22.76 -23.75
C GLN A 109 -14.51 -21.81 -23.30
N LEU A 110 -13.66 -22.22 -22.34
CA LEU A 110 -12.46 -21.46 -21.96
C LEU A 110 -11.48 -21.25 -23.11
N THR A 111 -11.27 -22.30 -23.92
CA THR A 111 -10.36 -22.26 -25.06
C THR A 111 -10.89 -21.32 -26.13
N GLU A 112 -12.17 -21.39 -26.45
CA GLU A 112 -12.86 -20.47 -27.37
C GLU A 112 -12.84 -19.03 -26.85
N ALA A 113 -13.04 -18.84 -25.55
CA ALA A 113 -12.98 -17.52 -24.92
C ALA A 113 -11.56 -16.92 -25.00
N ALA A 114 -10.53 -17.72 -24.72
CA ALA A 114 -9.13 -17.30 -24.84
C ALA A 114 -8.73 -17.01 -26.30
N VAL A 115 -9.18 -17.84 -27.26
CA VAL A 115 -8.98 -17.62 -28.70
C VAL A 115 -9.66 -16.33 -29.15
N LYS A 116 -10.88 -16.07 -28.70
CA LYS A 116 -11.61 -14.83 -29.03
C LYS A 116 -10.93 -13.59 -28.43
N LEU A 117 -10.36 -13.69 -27.23
CA LEU A 117 -9.66 -12.59 -26.57
C LEU A 117 -8.31 -12.23 -27.19
N ALA A 118 -7.58 -13.24 -27.69
CA ALA A 118 -6.21 -13.11 -28.14
C ALA A 118 -6.04 -13.20 -29.68
N GLY A 119 -7.14 -13.43 -30.40
CA GLY A 119 -7.14 -13.67 -31.84
C GLY A 119 -6.46 -14.98 -32.24
N GLU A 120 -6.34 -15.21 -33.55
CA GLU A 120 -5.81 -16.46 -34.12
C GLU A 120 -4.39 -16.83 -33.68
N GLN A 121 -3.60 -15.83 -33.25
CA GLN A 121 -2.20 -16.00 -32.86
C GLN A 121 -2.00 -16.24 -31.36
N LEU A 122 -3.04 -16.07 -30.53
CA LEU A 122 -2.98 -16.18 -29.07
C LEU A 122 -1.91 -15.28 -28.42
N GLU A 123 -1.72 -14.08 -28.98
CA GLU A 123 -0.77 -13.07 -28.50
C GLU A 123 -1.51 -11.89 -27.86
N ASN A 124 -0.93 -11.31 -26.80
CA ASN A 124 -1.51 -10.23 -26.02
C ASN A 124 -2.90 -10.58 -25.42
N ILE A 125 -3.02 -11.78 -24.85
CA ILE A 125 -4.24 -12.31 -24.22
C ILE A 125 -4.74 -11.39 -23.10
N THR A 126 -3.80 -10.80 -22.35
CA THR A 126 -4.11 -9.83 -21.29
C THR A 126 -4.54 -8.45 -21.80
N GLN A 127 -4.51 -8.24 -23.12
CA GLN A 127 -4.86 -6.99 -23.80
C GLN A 127 -4.15 -5.76 -23.23
N THR A 128 -2.86 -5.90 -22.95
CA THR A 128 -2.10 -4.82 -22.31
C THR A 128 -1.80 -3.67 -23.25
N MET A 129 -1.96 -2.46 -22.73
CA MET A 129 -1.58 -1.19 -23.36
C MET A 129 -0.29 -0.61 -22.78
N GLY A 130 0.43 -1.40 -21.97
CA GLY A 130 1.67 -0.97 -21.33
C GLY A 130 2.88 -1.03 -22.26
N MET A 131 4.00 -0.47 -21.79
CA MET A 131 5.24 -0.33 -22.55
C MET A 131 5.03 0.53 -23.80
N VAL A 132 4.38 1.67 -23.61
CA VAL A 132 4.12 2.65 -24.67
C VAL A 132 4.74 3.98 -24.26
N SER A 133 5.46 4.61 -25.18
CA SER A 133 6.08 5.91 -25.00
C SER A 133 4.99 6.98 -24.79
N PRO A 134 5.01 7.73 -23.67
CA PRO A 134 4.09 8.85 -23.46
C PRO A 134 4.22 9.95 -24.51
N ALA A 135 5.44 10.18 -25.00
CA ALA A 135 5.73 11.26 -25.93
C ALA A 135 5.23 10.98 -27.35
N THR A 136 5.21 9.72 -27.76
CA THR A 136 4.94 9.33 -29.16
C THR A 136 3.70 8.45 -29.32
N GLY A 137 3.17 7.90 -28.24
CA GLY A 137 2.12 6.88 -28.28
C GLY A 137 2.56 5.55 -28.91
N LYS A 138 3.86 5.38 -29.22
CA LYS A 138 4.39 4.19 -29.89
C LYS A 138 4.89 3.15 -28.89
N PRO A 139 4.85 1.85 -29.24
CA PRO A 139 5.49 0.78 -28.48
C PRO A 139 6.94 1.08 -28.11
N LEU A 140 7.33 0.78 -26.87
CA LEU A 140 8.72 0.77 -26.42
C LEU A 140 9.41 -0.55 -26.85
N PRO A 141 10.75 -0.59 -26.97
CA PRO A 141 11.48 -1.75 -27.52
C PRO A 141 11.23 -3.10 -26.83
N LEU A 142 10.82 -3.11 -25.56
CA LEU A 142 10.57 -4.32 -24.78
C LEU A 142 9.07 -4.62 -24.59
N GLN A 143 8.19 -4.03 -25.42
CA GLN A 143 6.75 -4.27 -25.32
C GLN A 143 6.38 -5.73 -25.57
N ASP A 144 6.96 -6.37 -26.58
CA ASP A 144 6.62 -7.76 -26.91
C ASP A 144 7.06 -8.73 -25.83
N VAL A 145 8.22 -8.47 -25.21
CA VAL A 145 8.69 -9.20 -24.02
C VAL A 145 7.72 -9.04 -22.85
N TYR A 146 7.16 -7.85 -22.67
CA TYR A 146 6.15 -7.60 -21.65
C TYR A 146 4.87 -8.38 -21.93
N ARG A 147 4.35 -8.35 -23.16
CA ARG A 147 3.18 -9.13 -23.59
C ARG A 147 3.39 -10.63 -23.38
N GLU A 148 4.50 -11.17 -23.84
CA GLU A 148 4.84 -12.59 -23.71
C GLU A 148 4.85 -13.04 -22.24
N CYS A 149 5.51 -12.28 -21.36
CA CYS A 149 5.54 -12.60 -19.93
C CYS A 149 4.14 -12.55 -19.29
N MET A 150 3.28 -11.67 -19.77
CA MET A 150 1.92 -11.52 -19.26
C MET A 150 0.99 -12.62 -19.76
N ASP A 151 1.14 -13.03 -21.01
CA ASP A 151 0.39 -14.15 -21.59
C ASP A 151 0.79 -15.49 -20.95
N GLU A 152 2.08 -15.68 -20.68
CA GLU A 152 2.56 -16.83 -19.91
C GLU A 152 1.95 -16.85 -18.51
N ALA A 153 1.99 -15.72 -17.79
CA ALA A 153 1.40 -15.61 -16.47
C ALA A 153 -0.11 -15.86 -16.49
N PHE A 154 -0.81 -15.34 -17.50
CA PHE A 154 -2.24 -15.57 -17.70
C PHE A 154 -2.53 -17.06 -17.91
N LYS A 155 -1.78 -17.74 -18.81
CA LYS A 155 -1.94 -19.18 -19.08
C LYS A 155 -1.77 -20.00 -17.80
N LEU A 156 -0.74 -19.73 -17.01
CA LEU A 156 -0.48 -20.43 -15.76
C LEU A 156 -1.63 -20.30 -14.73
N VAL A 157 -2.27 -19.13 -14.69
CA VAL A 157 -3.42 -18.90 -13.79
C VAL A 157 -4.69 -19.54 -14.34
N ALA A 158 -4.97 -19.36 -15.63
CA ALA A 158 -6.16 -19.90 -16.28
C ALA A 158 -6.19 -21.43 -16.27
N THR A 159 -5.04 -22.10 -16.34
CA THR A 159 -4.93 -23.56 -16.25
C THR A 159 -4.86 -24.08 -14.82
N GLY A 160 -4.92 -23.21 -13.81
CA GLY A 160 -4.77 -23.61 -12.41
C GLY A 160 -3.36 -24.07 -12.01
N ALA A 161 -2.37 -23.99 -12.91
CA ALA A 161 -1.00 -24.42 -12.65
C ALA A 161 -0.33 -23.61 -11.52
N THR A 162 -0.74 -22.36 -11.31
CA THR A 162 -0.29 -21.58 -10.17
C THR A 162 -1.27 -20.47 -9.77
N SER A 163 -1.07 -19.90 -8.58
CA SER A 163 -1.87 -18.77 -8.11
C SER A 163 -1.52 -17.48 -8.85
N ALA A 164 -2.48 -16.55 -8.96
CA ALA A 164 -2.24 -15.23 -9.57
C ALA A 164 -1.09 -14.45 -8.92
N SER A 165 -0.92 -14.59 -7.60
CA SER A 165 0.19 -13.97 -6.86
C SER A 165 1.55 -14.54 -7.27
N GLU A 166 1.66 -15.86 -7.44
CA GLU A 166 2.91 -16.50 -7.84
C GLU A 166 3.21 -16.27 -9.32
N ALA A 167 2.22 -16.35 -10.21
CA ALA A 167 2.38 -16.00 -11.62
C ALA A 167 2.85 -14.55 -11.80
N ALA A 168 2.24 -13.60 -11.07
CA ALA A 168 2.67 -12.21 -11.07
C ALA A 168 4.11 -12.05 -10.54
N ARG A 169 4.50 -12.80 -9.52
CA ARG A 169 5.87 -12.78 -8.97
C ARG A 169 6.89 -13.30 -10.00
N GLN A 170 6.58 -14.40 -10.68
CA GLN A 170 7.44 -14.97 -11.72
C GLN A 170 7.60 -14.00 -12.90
N ALA A 171 6.50 -13.46 -13.43
CA ALA A 171 6.54 -12.47 -14.51
C ALA A 171 7.33 -11.21 -14.10
N THR A 172 7.11 -10.70 -12.88
CA THR A 172 7.84 -9.55 -12.35
C THR A 172 9.35 -9.83 -12.29
N ARG A 173 9.77 -11.01 -11.83
CA ARG A 173 11.20 -11.40 -11.79
C ARG A 173 11.80 -11.51 -13.19
N LYS A 174 11.10 -12.16 -14.12
CA LYS A 174 11.54 -12.31 -15.52
C LYS A 174 11.71 -10.96 -16.22
N LEU A 175 10.81 -10.02 -15.98
CA LEU A 175 10.87 -8.67 -16.56
C LEU A 175 11.96 -7.82 -15.91
N ALA A 176 12.10 -7.89 -14.58
CA ALA A 176 13.18 -7.20 -13.86
C ALA A 176 14.56 -7.71 -14.24
N GLY A 177 14.72 -9.02 -14.49
CA GLY A 177 15.97 -9.60 -15.00
C GLY A 177 16.37 -9.08 -16.39
N ARG A 178 15.44 -8.47 -17.13
CA ARG A 178 15.68 -7.81 -18.42
C ARG A 178 15.82 -6.29 -18.29
N GLY A 179 15.97 -5.78 -17.07
CA GLY A 179 16.16 -4.35 -16.79
C GLY A 179 14.87 -3.53 -16.74
N ILE A 180 13.70 -4.13 -16.87
CA ILE A 180 12.42 -3.42 -16.78
C ILE A 180 12.09 -3.20 -15.30
N VAL A 181 11.87 -1.96 -14.88
CA VAL A 181 11.54 -1.61 -13.48
C VAL A 181 10.23 -0.82 -13.35
N THR A 182 9.78 -0.24 -14.45
CA THR A 182 8.53 0.51 -14.58
C THR A 182 7.88 0.20 -15.93
N ILE A 183 6.55 0.33 -15.98
CA ILE A 183 5.76 0.20 -17.20
C ILE A 183 5.12 1.56 -17.49
N ASP A 184 5.43 2.10 -18.66
CA ASP A 184 4.87 3.36 -19.14
C ASP A 184 3.62 3.13 -19.99
N TYR A 185 2.69 4.09 -19.92
CA TYR A 185 1.45 4.08 -20.66
C TYR A 185 1.33 5.39 -21.47
N ALA A 186 0.60 5.33 -22.59
CA ALA A 186 0.37 6.50 -23.45
C ALA A 186 -0.25 7.71 -22.71
N SER A 187 -0.93 7.47 -21.59
CA SER A 187 -1.49 8.52 -20.74
C SER A 187 -0.45 9.36 -19.99
N GLY A 188 0.84 9.03 -20.06
CA GLY A 188 1.90 9.66 -19.26
C GLY A 188 2.02 9.12 -17.84
N ILE A 189 1.18 8.16 -17.46
CA ILE A 189 1.32 7.46 -16.18
C ILE A 189 2.41 6.39 -16.32
N SER A 190 3.36 6.39 -15.38
CA SER A 190 4.30 5.29 -15.17
C SER A 190 3.90 4.49 -13.94
N THR A 191 3.87 3.16 -14.06
CA THR A 191 3.53 2.26 -12.94
C THR A 191 4.73 1.39 -12.58
N GLU A 192 4.99 1.21 -11.28
CA GLU A 192 5.98 0.24 -10.78
C GLU A 192 5.67 -1.18 -11.28
N LEU A 193 6.70 -1.91 -11.73
CA LEU A 193 6.57 -3.18 -12.44
C LEU A 193 5.61 -4.17 -11.78
N GLY A 194 5.78 -4.48 -10.49
CA GLY A 194 4.95 -5.47 -9.81
C GLY A 194 3.48 -5.04 -9.74
N ALA A 195 3.21 -3.75 -9.59
CA ALA A 195 1.84 -3.22 -9.66
C ALA A 195 1.25 -3.29 -11.07
N ALA A 196 2.05 -3.02 -12.11
CA ALA A 196 1.61 -3.12 -13.50
C ALA A 196 1.31 -4.57 -13.90
N VAL A 197 2.20 -5.51 -13.54
CA VAL A 197 2.01 -6.95 -13.79
C VAL A 197 0.75 -7.46 -13.11
N ARG A 198 0.55 -7.18 -11.80
CA ARG A 198 -0.67 -7.62 -11.10
C ARG A 198 -1.94 -7.03 -11.72
N ARG A 199 -1.93 -5.73 -12.07
CA ARG A 199 -3.08 -5.08 -12.70
C ARG A 199 -3.41 -5.73 -14.04
N ASN A 200 -2.40 -5.96 -14.87
CA ASN A 200 -2.59 -6.53 -16.19
C ASN A 200 -3.07 -7.98 -16.12
N LEU A 201 -2.48 -8.79 -15.25
CA LEU A 201 -2.89 -10.18 -15.05
C LEU A 201 -4.34 -10.27 -14.59
N MET A 202 -4.72 -9.51 -13.55
CA MET A 202 -6.09 -9.52 -13.04
C MET A 202 -7.10 -8.93 -14.03
N GLY A 203 -6.69 -7.91 -14.80
CA GLY A 203 -7.50 -7.36 -15.89
C GLY A 203 -7.77 -8.40 -16.98
N GLY A 204 -6.73 -9.11 -17.43
CA GLY A 204 -6.87 -10.21 -18.39
C GLY A 204 -7.76 -11.35 -17.87
N MET A 205 -7.62 -11.73 -16.59
CA MET A 205 -8.51 -12.72 -15.99
C MET A 205 -9.97 -12.24 -15.94
N GLY A 206 -10.20 -10.95 -15.70
CA GLY A 206 -11.55 -10.36 -15.77
C GLY A 206 -12.14 -10.46 -17.17
N LEU A 207 -11.35 -10.18 -18.21
CA LEU A 207 -11.77 -10.34 -19.62
C LEU A 207 -12.11 -11.79 -19.96
N LEU A 208 -11.36 -12.77 -19.44
CA LEU A 208 -11.67 -14.19 -19.62
C LEU A 208 -13.04 -14.54 -19.02
N VAL A 209 -13.28 -14.11 -17.78
CA VAL A 209 -14.57 -14.34 -17.11
C VAL A 209 -15.69 -13.67 -17.91
N GLU A 210 -15.52 -12.41 -18.33
CA GLU A 210 -16.49 -11.70 -19.17
C GLU A 210 -16.83 -12.48 -20.45
N GLN A 211 -15.83 -13.07 -21.12
CA GLN A 211 -16.06 -13.81 -22.35
C GLN A 211 -16.79 -15.15 -22.13
N VAL A 212 -16.46 -15.87 -21.05
CA VAL A 212 -17.17 -17.10 -20.66
C VAL A 212 -18.62 -16.77 -20.27
N THR A 213 -18.81 -15.74 -19.46
CA THR A 213 -20.14 -15.30 -19.04
C THR A 213 -20.99 -14.83 -20.23
N GLN A 214 -20.41 -14.17 -21.24
CA GLN A 214 -21.13 -13.85 -22.48
C GLN A 214 -21.55 -15.11 -23.26
N GLN A 215 -20.71 -16.14 -23.32
CA GLN A 215 -21.12 -17.40 -23.94
C GLN A 215 -22.26 -18.08 -23.18
N ASN A 216 -22.22 -18.04 -21.84
CA ASN A 216 -23.31 -18.54 -21.00
C ASN A 216 -24.60 -17.73 -21.22
N HIS A 217 -24.49 -16.41 -21.26
CA HIS A 217 -25.60 -15.51 -21.59
C HIS A 217 -26.30 -15.95 -22.88
N ASP A 218 -25.53 -16.12 -23.95
CA ASP A 218 -26.07 -16.46 -25.27
C ASP A 218 -26.64 -17.90 -25.30
N ALA A 219 -25.96 -18.86 -24.66
CA ALA A 219 -26.40 -20.26 -24.62
C ALA A 219 -27.67 -20.47 -23.80
N LEU A 220 -27.85 -19.70 -22.72
CA LEU A 220 -29.00 -19.76 -21.83
C LEU A 220 -30.18 -18.90 -22.32
N GLY A 221 -30.01 -18.18 -23.44
CA GLY A 221 -31.04 -17.29 -23.98
C GLY A 221 -31.34 -16.09 -23.07
N CYS A 222 -30.36 -15.68 -22.25
CA CYS A 222 -30.46 -14.49 -21.43
C CYS A 222 -30.62 -13.23 -22.30
N ASN A 223 -31.22 -12.19 -21.74
CA ASN A 223 -31.54 -10.93 -22.43
C ASN A 223 -31.21 -9.70 -21.57
N GLY A 224 -30.37 -9.88 -20.56
CA GLY A 224 -30.00 -8.86 -19.61
C GLY A 224 -28.88 -9.27 -18.68
N TRP A 225 -28.45 -8.28 -17.89
CA TRP A 225 -27.30 -8.35 -16.99
C TRP A 225 -27.67 -7.80 -15.63
N GLU A 226 -27.15 -8.42 -14.58
CA GLU A 226 -27.17 -7.84 -13.25
C GLU A 226 -25.74 -7.61 -12.75
N ILE A 227 -25.48 -6.42 -12.22
CA ILE A 227 -24.17 -6.04 -11.70
C ILE A 227 -24.11 -6.42 -10.22
N SER A 228 -23.09 -7.16 -9.78
CA SER A 228 -22.85 -7.45 -8.36
C SER A 228 -22.71 -6.16 -7.53
N ALA A 229 -23.00 -6.19 -6.22
CA ALA A 229 -22.82 -5.05 -5.33
C ALA A 229 -21.89 -5.34 -4.13
N HIS A 230 -21.15 -4.31 -3.69
CA HIS A 230 -20.37 -4.29 -2.46
C HIS A 230 -20.28 -2.87 -1.85
N ALA A 231 -20.05 -2.80 -0.55
CA ALA A 231 -20.03 -1.53 0.19
C ALA A 231 -18.93 -0.56 -0.29
N ASN A 232 -17.70 -1.04 -0.48
CA ASN A 232 -16.55 -0.16 -0.78
C ASN A 232 -16.40 0.15 -2.29
N SER A 233 -17.53 0.26 -2.99
CA SER A 233 -17.57 0.60 -4.40
C SER A 233 -17.11 2.04 -4.64
N ALA A 234 -16.61 2.29 -5.83
CA ALA A 234 -16.20 3.64 -6.19
C ALA A 234 -17.43 4.54 -6.47
N PRO A 235 -17.30 5.87 -6.34
CA PRO A 235 -18.44 6.78 -6.50
C PRO A 235 -19.15 6.70 -7.86
N ASP A 236 -18.42 6.38 -8.93
CA ASP A 236 -18.95 6.19 -10.28
C ASP A 236 -19.64 4.82 -10.48
N HIS A 237 -19.45 3.88 -9.56
CA HIS A 237 -20.03 2.53 -9.58
C HIS A 237 -21.15 2.32 -8.55
N GLU A 238 -21.14 3.07 -7.44
CA GLU A 238 -22.13 2.96 -6.37
C GLU A 238 -23.59 3.09 -6.84
N PRO A 239 -23.95 4.00 -7.78
CA PRO A 239 -25.34 4.15 -8.21
C PRO A 239 -25.83 3.01 -9.10
N ILE A 240 -24.91 2.29 -9.76
CA ILE A 240 -25.20 1.33 -10.82
C ILE A 240 -25.03 -0.14 -10.40
N GLN A 241 -24.34 -0.39 -9.29
CA GLN A 241 -24.19 -1.74 -8.75
C GLN A 241 -25.52 -2.28 -8.21
N GLY A 242 -25.68 -3.60 -8.23
CA GLY A 242 -26.83 -4.31 -7.67
C GLY A 242 -28.11 -4.21 -8.50
N ARG A 243 -28.02 -3.68 -9.73
CA ARG A 243 -29.16 -3.41 -10.61
C ARG A 243 -29.13 -4.32 -11.82
N GLN A 244 -30.33 -4.60 -12.33
CA GLN A 244 -30.58 -5.32 -13.57
C GLN A 244 -30.70 -4.34 -14.74
N TYR A 245 -30.19 -4.75 -15.90
CA TYR A 245 -30.14 -3.98 -17.14
C TYR A 245 -30.47 -4.87 -18.32
N SER A 246 -31.18 -4.34 -19.32
CA SER A 246 -31.20 -4.99 -20.64
C SER A 246 -29.81 -4.97 -21.28
N ASP A 247 -29.58 -5.81 -22.29
CA ASP A 247 -28.33 -5.83 -23.05
C ASP A 247 -27.93 -4.44 -23.57
N ALA A 248 -28.88 -3.72 -24.16
CA ALA A 248 -28.64 -2.39 -24.72
C ALA A 248 -28.27 -1.36 -23.64
N GLU A 249 -28.90 -1.45 -22.47
CA GLU A 249 -28.60 -0.57 -21.34
C GLU A 249 -27.24 -0.87 -20.74
N PHE A 250 -26.91 -2.15 -20.54
CA PHE A 250 -25.62 -2.57 -20.00
C PHE A 250 -24.48 -2.19 -20.95
N GLN A 251 -24.63 -2.42 -22.25
CA GLN A 251 -23.62 -2.02 -23.24
C GLN A 251 -23.40 -0.51 -23.26
N ARG A 252 -24.48 0.28 -23.27
CA ARG A 252 -24.40 1.75 -23.23
C ARG A 252 -23.77 2.24 -21.92
N LEU A 253 -24.15 1.66 -20.79
CA LEU A 253 -23.59 2.01 -19.48
C LEU A 253 -22.09 1.72 -19.46
N ASN A 254 -21.71 0.48 -19.75
CA ASN A 254 -20.34 0.01 -19.64
C ASN A 254 -19.41 0.71 -20.65
N GLY A 255 -19.92 1.06 -21.84
CA GLY A 255 -19.17 1.83 -22.84
C GLY A 255 -18.86 3.28 -22.45
N ASN A 256 -19.60 3.86 -21.49
CA ASN A 256 -19.39 5.24 -21.02
C ASN A 256 -18.56 5.32 -19.73
N LEU A 257 -18.25 4.18 -19.09
CA LEU A 257 -17.46 4.17 -17.86
C LEU A 257 -15.96 4.28 -18.16
N ALA A 258 -15.27 5.18 -17.47
CA ALA A 258 -13.82 5.27 -17.51
C ALA A 258 -13.15 3.96 -17.01
N ARG A 259 -13.82 3.25 -16.10
CA ARG A 259 -13.47 1.89 -15.69
C ARG A 259 -14.64 0.97 -15.97
N ARG A 260 -14.51 0.11 -16.98
CA ARG A 260 -15.54 -0.86 -17.34
C ARG A 260 -15.79 -1.86 -16.20
N ILE A 261 -17.04 -2.25 -16.03
CA ILE A 261 -17.46 -3.38 -15.19
C ILE A 261 -16.74 -4.65 -15.66
N GLY A 262 -16.32 -5.51 -14.72
CA GLY A 262 -15.58 -6.74 -15.01
C GLY A 262 -14.07 -6.55 -15.22
N THR A 263 -13.58 -5.31 -15.34
CA THR A 263 -12.15 -5.03 -15.60
C THR A 263 -11.56 -4.01 -14.61
N LEU A 264 -10.25 -3.74 -14.73
CA LEU A 264 -9.54 -2.65 -14.04
C LEU A 264 -9.65 -2.68 -12.50
N ASN A 265 -9.88 -3.86 -11.92
CA ASN A 265 -10.10 -4.06 -10.49
C ASN A 265 -11.23 -3.20 -9.90
N CYS A 266 -12.31 -2.96 -10.67
CA CYS A 266 -13.50 -2.28 -10.15
C CYS A 266 -14.20 -3.05 -9.02
N GLY A 267 -13.93 -4.36 -8.91
CA GLY A 267 -14.48 -5.23 -7.87
C GLY A 267 -15.90 -5.73 -8.15
N HIS A 268 -16.42 -5.46 -9.36
CA HIS A 268 -17.74 -5.91 -9.79
C HIS A 268 -17.62 -6.97 -10.88
N VAL A 269 -18.56 -7.91 -10.86
CA VAL A 269 -18.86 -8.82 -11.96
C VAL A 269 -20.26 -8.51 -12.48
N ALA A 270 -20.48 -8.73 -13.77
CA ALA A 270 -21.81 -8.72 -14.36
C ALA A 270 -22.17 -10.17 -14.69
N PHE A 271 -23.33 -10.64 -14.24
CA PHE A 271 -23.82 -11.99 -14.49
C PHE A 271 -25.11 -11.96 -15.32
N PRO A 272 -25.39 -13.01 -16.10
CA PRO A 272 -26.47 -13.00 -17.08
C PRO A 272 -27.79 -13.32 -16.40
N ILE A 273 -28.87 -12.71 -16.90
CA ILE A 273 -30.22 -12.88 -16.37
C ILE A 273 -31.26 -12.95 -17.52
N LEU A 274 -32.38 -13.59 -17.23
CA LEU A 274 -33.64 -13.43 -17.94
C LEU A 274 -34.38 -12.25 -17.31
N LEU A 275 -34.21 -11.07 -17.93
CA LEU A 275 -34.81 -9.82 -17.47
C LEU A 275 -36.33 -9.91 -17.40
N GLY A 276 -36.90 -9.55 -16.25
CA GLY A 276 -38.34 -9.67 -15.97
C GLY A 276 -38.77 -11.05 -15.45
N ILE A 277 -37.87 -12.05 -15.47
CA ILE A 277 -38.08 -13.37 -14.86
C ILE A 277 -37.25 -13.49 -13.58
N ASN A 278 -35.96 -13.20 -13.66
CA ASN A 278 -35.08 -13.24 -12.49
C ASN A 278 -35.38 -12.07 -11.55
N SER A 279 -35.65 -12.38 -10.28
CA SER A 279 -35.74 -11.36 -9.23
C SER A 279 -34.35 -10.76 -8.96
N PRO A 280 -34.23 -9.45 -8.66
CA PRO A 280 -32.96 -8.85 -8.27
C PRO A 280 -32.30 -9.59 -7.11
N GLN A 281 -30.99 -9.79 -7.18
CA GLN A 281 -30.20 -10.41 -6.12
C GLN A 281 -30.17 -9.53 -4.86
N TYR A 282 -30.24 -8.22 -5.04
CA TYR A 282 -30.15 -7.24 -3.96
C TYR A 282 -31.45 -6.46 -3.84
N THR A 283 -31.93 -6.32 -2.61
CA THR A 283 -33.03 -5.42 -2.28
C THR A 283 -32.55 -3.96 -2.24
N ASP A 284 -33.47 -3.01 -2.46
CA ASP A 284 -33.15 -1.59 -2.31
C ASP A 284 -32.60 -1.25 -0.92
N ALA A 285 -33.08 -1.95 0.11
CA ALA A 285 -32.60 -1.79 1.49
C ALA A 285 -31.14 -2.25 1.65
N GLU A 286 -30.72 -3.34 1.00
CA GLU A 286 -29.34 -3.81 1.02
C GLU A 286 -28.40 -2.87 0.24
N LEU A 287 -28.84 -2.35 -0.91
CA LEU A 287 -28.06 -1.38 -1.68
C LEU A 287 -27.89 -0.06 -0.94
N GLU A 288 -28.94 0.39 -0.24
CA GLU A 288 -28.85 1.54 0.64
C GLU A 288 -27.95 1.26 1.85
N ALA A 289 -27.99 0.05 2.42
CA ALA A 289 -27.07 -0.35 3.49
C ALA A 289 -25.61 -0.32 3.01
N PHE A 290 -25.29 -0.79 1.80
CA PHE A 290 -23.95 -0.69 1.22
C PHE A 290 -23.49 0.76 1.05
N ARG A 291 -24.37 1.65 0.57
CA ARG A 291 -24.09 3.09 0.48
C ARG A 291 -23.81 3.69 1.86
N GLN A 292 -24.64 3.37 2.84
CA GLN A 292 -24.47 3.86 4.21
C GLN A 292 -23.20 3.33 4.86
N ASP A 293 -22.84 2.07 4.63
CA ASP A 293 -21.58 1.48 5.11
C ASP A 293 -20.36 2.18 4.48
N ASN A 294 -20.40 2.45 3.17
CA ASN A 294 -19.35 3.19 2.48
C ASN A 294 -19.18 4.61 3.06
N ALA A 295 -20.29 5.32 3.23
CA ALA A 295 -20.33 6.69 3.74
C ALA A 295 -19.96 6.79 5.23
N ARG A 296 -20.42 5.81 6.03
CA ARG A 296 -20.07 5.67 7.45
C ARG A 296 -18.57 5.60 7.62
N GLY A 297 -17.88 4.89 6.71
CA GLY A 297 -16.44 4.98 6.58
C GLY A 297 -15.70 4.89 7.92
N VAL A 298 -14.64 5.68 8.05
CA VAL A 298 -13.73 5.69 9.21
C VAL A 298 -13.07 7.05 9.37
N THR A 299 -12.86 7.48 10.61
CA THR A 299 -12.00 8.64 10.91
C THR A 299 -10.61 8.17 11.29
N TYR A 300 -9.59 8.66 10.58
CA TYR A 300 -8.19 8.35 10.83
C TYR A 300 -7.38 9.64 10.90
N GLU A 301 -6.65 9.85 12.00
CA GLU A 301 -5.91 11.11 12.28
C GLU A 301 -6.76 12.39 12.13
N GLY A 302 -8.03 12.33 12.54
CA GLY A 302 -8.96 13.47 12.44
C GLY A 302 -9.53 13.72 11.05
N ARG A 303 -9.20 12.88 10.06
CA ARG A 303 -9.79 12.92 8.72
C ARG A 303 -10.80 11.79 8.53
N HIS A 304 -12.04 12.14 8.19
CA HIS A 304 -13.04 11.17 7.74
C HIS A 304 -12.72 10.67 6.33
N MET A 305 -12.88 9.37 6.11
CA MET A 305 -12.70 8.71 4.82
C MET A 305 -13.82 7.69 4.63
N THR A 306 -14.42 7.65 3.44
CA THR A 306 -15.31 6.54 3.04
C THR A 306 -14.55 5.21 2.98
N GLY A 307 -15.28 4.09 2.97
CA GLY A 307 -14.67 2.76 2.82
C GLY A 307 -13.85 2.60 1.54
N TYR A 308 -14.33 3.18 0.43
CA TYR A 308 -13.57 3.29 -0.81
C TYR A 308 -12.28 4.10 -0.64
N GLU A 309 -12.35 5.30 -0.06
CA GLU A 309 -11.17 6.15 0.16
C GLU A 309 -10.16 5.49 1.08
N ALA A 310 -10.60 4.76 2.10
CA ALA A 310 -9.74 3.98 2.99
C ALA A 310 -8.97 2.90 2.20
N THR A 311 -9.63 2.22 1.26
CA THR A 311 -8.97 1.26 0.35
C THR A 311 -7.95 1.96 -0.56
N GLN A 312 -8.25 3.16 -1.05
CA GLN A 312 -7.29 3.95 -1.84
C GLN A 312 -6.09 4.43 -1.01
N TYR A 313 -6.33 4.78 0.25
CA TYR A 313 -5.27 5.15 1.20
C TYR A 313 -4.32 3.97 1.46
N GLN A 314 -4.87 2.76 1.68
CA GLN A 314 -4.07 1.54 1.80
C GLN A 314 -3.20 1.32 0.56
N ASN A 315 -3.80 1.39 -0.64
CA ASN A 315 -3.09 1.24 -1.92
C ASN A 315 -1.94 2.26 -2.07
N ARG A 316 -2.14 3.50 -1.58
CA ARG A 316 -1.13 4.54 -1.59
C ARG A 316 0.03 4.23 -0.65
N ILE A 317 -0.24 3.78 0.58
CA ILE A 317 0.83 3.38 1.51
C ILE A 317 1.62 2.20 0.94
N GLU A 318 0.94 1.18 0.40
CA GLU A 318 1.60 0.04 -0.22
C GLU A 318 2.54 0.47 -1.35
N ARG A 319 2.10 1.40 -2.21
CA ARG A 319 2.93 1.99 -3.27
C ARG A 319 4.15 2.70 -2.69
N ASN A 320 3.95 3.55 -1.68
CA ASN A 320 5.02 4.28 -1.03
C ASN A 320 6.05 3.34 -0.39
N ILE A 321 5.60 2.23 0.22
CA ILE A 321 6.50 1.19 0.76
C ILE A 321 7.33 0.57 -0.37
N ARG A 322 6.71 0.18 -1.50
CA ARG A 322 7.45 -0.41 -2.63
C ARG A 322 8.48 0.57 -3.19
N THR A 323 8.08 1.81 -3.45
CA THR A 323 9.00 2.87 -3.89
C THR A 323 10.14 3.08 -2.89
N GLN A 324 9.83 3.09 -1.59
CA GLN A 324 10.86 3.31 -0.58
C GLN A 324 11.81 2.11 -0.45
N LYS A 325 11.34 0.87 -0.64
CA LYS A 325 12.20 -0.31 -0.75
C LYS A 325 13.15 -0.20 -1.93
N GLN A 326 12.67 0.24 -3.10
CA GLN A 326 13.52 0.48 -4.26
C GLN A 326 14.59 1.55 -3.98
N ARG A 327 14.21 2.66 -3.32
CA ARG A 327 15.18 3.69 -2.91
C ARG A 327 16.27 3.15 -2.00
N VAL A 328 15.91 2.37 -0.98
CA VAL A 328 16.90 1.72 -0.10
C VAL A 328 17.86 0.83 -0.91
N LEU A 329 17.36 0.06 -1.88
CA LEU A 329 18.22 -0.76 -2.75
C LEU A 329 19.17 0.11 -3.58
N MET A 330 18.66 1.20 -4.16
CA MET A 330 19.47 2.13 -4.95
C MET A 330 20.55 2.83 -4.11
N SER A 331 20.22 3.30 -2.91
CA SER A 331 21.21 3.89 -2.00
C SER A 331 22.24 2.88 -1.52
N GLU A 332 21.84 1.62 -1.27
CA GLU A 332 22.78 0.55 -0.92
C GLU A 332 23.74 0.24 -2.06
N LEU A 333 23.28 0.29 -3.32
CA LEU A 333 24.13 0.12 -4.51
C LEU A 333 25.04 1.31 -4.77
N ALA A 334 24.54 2.53 -4.52
CA ALA A 334 25.31 3.76 -4.72
C ALA A 334 26.38 3.99 -3.65
N GLY A 335 26.33 3.27 -2.52
CA GLY A 335 27.27 3.47 -1.40
C GLY A 335 27.04 4.78 -0.61
N ASP A 336 25.90 5.46 -0.81
CA ASP A 336 25.54 6.68 -0.08
C ASP A 336 24.95 6.32 1.29
N GLU A 337 25.81 6.25 2.31
CA GLU A 337 25.42 5.83 3.65
C GLU A 337 24.41 6.77 4.32
N SER A 338 24.53 8.08 4.08
CA SER A 338 23.63 9.10 4.65
C SER A 338 22.23 8.98 4.07
N GLN A 339 22.13 8.88 2.74
CA GLN A 339 20.87 8.68 2.06
C GLN A 339 20.27 7.31 2.40
N LEU A 340 21.09 6.27 2.49
CA LEU A 340 20.65 4.92 2.88
C LEU A 340 20.03 4.89 4.28
N LEU A 341 20.65 5.57 5.25
CA LEU A 341 20.10 5.72 6.60
C LEU A 341 18.74 6.43 6.56
N THR A 342 18.69 7.57 5.87
CA THR A 342 17.45 8.35 5.68
C THR A 342 16.34 7.50 5.07
N ASP A 343 16.66 6.71 4.04
CA ASP A 343 15.69 5.89 3.33
C ASP A 343 15.20 4.69 4.15
N ARG A 344 16.06 4.12 5.01
CA ARG A 344 15.67 3.06 5.96
C ARG A 344 14.75 3.60 7.06
N ILE A 345 14.99 4.81 7.56
CA ILE A 345 14.12 5.47 8.55
C ILE A 345 12.75 5.76 7.94
N LYS A 346 12.70 6.32 6.72
CA LYS A 346 11.44 6.55 5.99
C LYS A 346 10.68 5.25 5.75
N LEU A 347 11.38 4.17 5.41
CA LEU A 347 10.77 2.85 5.24
C LEU A 347 10.18 2.32 6.56
N ALA A 348 10.88 2.48 7.68
CA ALA A 348 10.38 2.07 8.98
C ALA A 348 9.08 2.82 9.35
N ARG A 349 9.05 4.14 9.13
CA ARG A 349 7.84 4.97 9.30
C ARG A 349 6.67 4.47 8.46
N LEU A 350 6.88 4.21 7.17
CA LEU A 350 5.83 3.73 6.26
C LEU A 350 5.30 2.35 6.66
N ASN A 351 6.15 1.43 7.12
CA ASN A 351 5.71 0.11 7.57
C ASN A 351 4.83 0.18 8.83
N GLN A 352 5.16 1.10 9.75
CA GLN A 352 4.33 1.31 10.93
C GLN A 352 3.02 1.99 10.59
N GLU A 353 3.04 2.97 9.69
CA GLU A 353 1.82 3.60 9.15
C GLU A 353 0.90 2.54 8.52
N TYR A 354 1.44 1.64 7.69
CA TYR A 354 0.68 0.54 7.10
C TYR A 354 0.06 -0.38 8.15
N THR A 355 0.83 -0.74 9.18
CA THR A 355 0.38 -1.63 10.25
C THR A 355 -0.72 -0.96 11.07
N ARG A 356 -0.54 0.31 11.45
CA ARG A 356 -1.51 1.09 12.23
C ARG A 356 -2.79 1.31 11.45
N PHE A 357 -2.67 1.74 10.19
CA PHE A 357 -3.79 1.95 9.30
C PHE A 357 -4.59 0.66 9.11
N ASN A 358 -3.94 -0.45 8.76
CA ASN A 358 -4.64 -1.73 8.59
C ASN A 358 -5.36 -2.17 9.87
N LYS A 359 -4.72 -2.01 11.04
CA LYS A 359 -5.35 -2.33 12.34
C LYS A 359 -6.58 -1.45 12.59
N ALA A 360 -6.47 -0.14 12.35
CA ALA A 360 -7.56 0.81 12.54
C ALA A 360 -8.73 0.55 11.59
N MET A 361 -8.45 0.07 10.38
CA MET A 361 -9.47 -0.24 9.37
C MET A 361 -10.02 -1.67 9.44
N GLY A 362 -9.47 -2.54 10.32
CA GLY A 362 -9.75 -3.97 10.29
C GLY A 362 -9.29 -4.67 8.99
N PHE A 363 -8.39 -4.06 8.23
CA PHE A 363 -7.91 -4.60 6.97
C PHE A 363 -6.87 -5.69 7.21
N LYS A 364 -6.97 -6.77 6.43
CA LYS A 364 -5.90 -7.76 6.34
C LYS A 364 -4.66 -7.14 5.67
N SER A 365 -3.50 -7.45 6.20
CA SER A 365 -2.21 -7.13 5.56
C SER A 365 -2.07 -7.93 4.26
N ARG A 366 -1.64 -7.25 3.19
CA ARG A 366 -1.43 -7.81 1.85
C ARG A 366 0.06 -7.85 1.55
N ALA A 367 0.78 -8.73 2.24
CA ALA A 367 2.24 -8.78 2.23
C ALA A 367 2.81 -8.97 0.81
N GLU A 368 2.13 -9.76 -0.01
CA GLU A 368 2.44 -10.02 -1.42
C GLU A 368 2.46 -8.74 -2.26
N ARG A 369 1.62 -7.75 -1.91
CA ARG A 369 1.60 -6.45 -2.59
C ARG A 369 2.74 -5.53 -2.18
N LEU A 370 3.49 -5.86 -1.12
CA LEU A 370 4.66 -5.11 -0.70
C LEU A 370 5.97 -5.65 -1.29
N GLU A 371 5.93 -6.75 -2.04
CA GLU A 371 7.11 -7.36 -2.64
C GLU A 371 7.75 -6.45 -3.70
N VAL A 372 9.08 -6.48 -3.73
CA VAL A 372 9.92 -5.73 -4.66
C VAL A 372 11.10 -6.62 -5.05
N VAL A 373 11.44 -6.66 -6.34
CA VAL A 373 12.59 -7.44 -6.83
C VAL A 373 13.88 -6.92 -6.19
N GLY A 374 14.76 -7.83 -5.76
CA GLY A 374 15.98 -7.49 -5.03
C GLY A 374 15.77 -7.21 -3.53
N TRP A 375 14.54 -7.07 -3.06
CA TRP A 375 14.24 -6.89 -1.63
C TRP A 375 14.12 -8.24 -0.91
N SER A 376 15.13 -8.61 -0.12
CA SER A 376 15.11 -9.87 0.65
C SER A 376 14.89 -9.65 2.15
N ARG A 377 14.75 -10.76 2.90
CA ARG A 377 14.73 -10.76 4.37
C ARG A 377 15.96 -10.08 4.97
N ARG A 378 17.12 -10.18 4.30
CA ARG A 378 18.37 -9.53 4.73
C ARG A 378 18.25 -8.00 4.70
N GLN A 379 17.80 -7.42 3.58
CA GLN A 379 17.59 -5.97 3.47
C GLN A 379 16.53 -5.49 4.46
N ALA A 380 15.45 -6.26 4.64
CA ALA A 380 14.43 -5.97 5.66
C ALA A 380 15.02 -5.95 7.08
N GLY A 381 15.88 -6.92 7.42
CA GLY A 381 16.59 -6.98 8.70
C GLY A 381 17.51 -5.78 8.91
N LYS A 382 18.37 -5.46 7.92
CA LYS A 382 19.25 -4.29 7.96
C LYS A 382 18.49 -2.98 8.14
N ALA A 383 17.42 -2.78 7.37
CA ALA A 383 16.61 -1.56 7.45
C ALA A 383 15.98 -1.38 8.84
N ARG A 384 15.43 -2.46 9.41
CA ARG A 384 14.87 -2.43 10.78
C ARG A 384 15.95 -2.15 11.83
N ALA A 385 17.09 -2.81 11.74
CA ALA A 385 18.20 -2.63 12.68
C ALA A 385 18.73 -1.19 12.64
N SER A 386 18.95 -0.66 11.44
CA SER A 386 19.41 0.72 11.23
C SER A 386 18.44 1.77 11.79
N ALA A 387 17.13 1.61 11.56
CA ALA A 387 16.14 2.54 12.13
C ALA A 387 16.05 2.45 13.66
N LYS A 388 16.21 1.25 14.24
CA LYS A 388 16.27 1.07 15.70
C LYS A 388 17.52 1.68 16.30
N ALA A 389 18.68 1.46 15.68
CA ALA A 389 19.96 2.02 16.13
C ALA A 389 19.92 3.55 16.07
N HIS A 390 19.40 4.12 14.99
CA HIS A 390 19.22 5.56 14.87
C HIS A 390 18.33 6.14 15.99
N HIS A 391 17.22 5.47 16.31
CA HIS A 391 16.35 5.91 17.40
C HIS A 391 17.06 5.91 18.76
N ALA A 392 17.80 4.84 19.06
CA ALA A 392 18.58 4.76 20.29
C ALA A 392 19.68 5.84 20.35
N GLU A 393 20.39 6.06 19.24
CA GLU A 393 21.44 7.09 19.17
C GLU A 393 20.86 8.50 19.28
N TRP A 394 19.70 8.78 18.66
CA TRP A 394 19.01 10.06 18.81
C TRP A 394 18.61 10.33 20.27
N LEU A 395 18.05 9.33 20.96
CA LEU A 395 17.71 9.48 22.38
C LEU A 395 18.96 9.77 23.22
N LYS A 396 20.06 9.07 22.95
CA LYS A 396 21.34 9.31 23.61
C LYS A 396 21.89 10.71 23.33
N SER A 397 21.80 11.20 22.09
CA SER A 397 22.34 12.51 21.72
C SER A 397 21.61 13.67 22.39
N ILE A 398 20.37 13.46 22.82
CA ILE A 398 19.59 14.44 23.58
C ILE A 398 19.52 14.14 25.09
N GLY A 399 20.09 13.04 25.58
CA GLY A 399 20.01 12.65 27.00
C GLY A 399 18.61 12.20 27.44
N ALA A 400 17.91 11.45 26.59
CA ALA A 400 16.53 10.99 26.81
C ALA A 400 16.39 9.45 26.81
N GLU A 401 17.46 8.70 27.08
CA GLU A 401 17.43 7.22 27.03
C GLU A 401 16.43 6.58 28.00
N SER A 402 16.11 7.27 29.10
CA SER A 402 15.18 6.85 30.15
C SER A 402 13.69 7.02 29.78
N THR A 403 13.38 7.63 28.63
CA THR A 403 11.98 7.80 28.19
C THR A 403 11.26 6.46 28.03
N GLU A 404 9.95 6.45 28.31
CA GLU A 404 9.12 5.29 28.01
C GLU A 404 9.06 4.99 26.50
N LEU A 405 9.35 6.00 25.66
CA LEU A 405 9.40 5.91 24.20
C LEU A 405 10.74 5.35 23.67
N ASN A 406 11.45 4.58 24.48
CA ASN A 406 12.80 4.05 24.20
C ASN A 406 12.91 3.05 23.03
N THR A 407 11.80 2.65 22.43
CA THR A 407 11.81 1.85 21.21
C THR A 407 11.11 2.57 20.08
N LEU A 408 11.54 2.30 18.85
CA LEU A 408 10.91 2.88 17.66
C LEU A 408 9.40 2.57 17.60
N ALA A 409 8.95 1.41 18.07
CA ALA A 409 7.53 1.08 18.10
C ALA A 409 6.76 1.99 19.08
N LYS A 410 7.27 2.13 20.32
CA LYS A 410 6.65 2.99 21.34
C LYS A 410 6.69 4.46 20.94
N TYR A 411 7.79 4.95 20.37
CA TYR A 411 7.91 6.33 19.91
C TYR A 411 6.79 6.71 18.93
N TYR A 412 6.56 5.87 17.92
CA TYR A 412 5.52 6.17 16.95
C TYR A 412 4.12 5.95 17.51
N ASP A 413 3.91 4.95 18.38
CA ASP A 413 2.64 4.80 19.09
C ASP A 413 2.31 6.06 19.92
N GLY A 414 3.26 6.54 20.73
CA GLY A 414 3.13 7.79 21.48
C GLY A 414 2.89 9.00 20.58
N LYS A 415 3.60 9.09 19.45
CA LYS A 415 3.42 10.16 18.45
C LYS A 415 2.00 10.22 17.89
N TYR A 416 1.46 9.08 17.47
CA TYR A 416 0.17 9.04 16.80
C TYR A 416 -0.99 9.11 17.78
N ASN A 417 -0.80 8.65 19.00
CA ASN A 417 -1.77 8.76 20.09
C ASN A 417 -1.65 10.11 20.86
N LYS A 418 -0.71 10.99 20.46
CA LYS A 418 -0.41 12.26 21.14
C LYS A 418 -0.20 12.06 22.64
N SER A 419 0.58 11.06 23.02
CA SER A 419 0.79 10.75 24.44
C SER A 419 1.48 11.92 25.15
N PRO A 420 1.21 12.14 26.46
CA PRO A 420 1.89 13.17 27.23
C PRO A 420 3.42 13.05 27.17
N GLU A 421 3.94 11.83 27.25
CA GLU A 421 5.38 11.54 27.12
C GLU A 421 5.94 11.99 25.76
N TYR A 422 5.18 11.82 24.66
CA TYR A 422 5.61 12.25 23.33
C TYR A 422 5.66 13.78 23.21
N GLU A 423 4.65 14.48 23.72
CA GLU A 423 4.61 15.95 23.69
C GLU A 423 5.76 16.55 24.54
N LEU A 424 6.06 15.95 25.70
CA LEU A 424 7.23 16.34 26.51
C LEU A 424 8.55 16.04 25.79
N LEU A 425 8.73 14.84 25.24
CA LEU A 425 9.96 14.47 24.53
C LEU A 425 10.21 15.38 23.32
N LYS A 426 9.14 15.73 22.59
CA LYS A 426 9.20 16.66 21.47
C LYS A 426 9.53 18.09 21.91
N GLY A 427 8.94 18.55 23.01
CA GLY A 427 9.24 19.85 23.62
C GLY A 427 10.71 19.94 24.05
N TYR A 428 11.17 18.92 24.78
CA TYR A 428 12.55 18.79 25.22
C TYR A 428 13.54 18.75 24.05
N ASN A 429 13.29 17.93 23.02
CA ASN A 429 14.12 17.90 21.82
C ASN A 429 14.24 19.28 21.16
N ALA A 430 13.12 20.01 21.05
CA ALA A 430 13.13 21.37 20.48
C ALA A 430 13.92 22.36 21.34
N ALA A 431 13.88 22.22 22.67
CA ALA A 431 14.66 23.06 23.58
C ALA A 431 16.16 22.76 23.48
N VAL A 432 16.53 21.49 23.36
CA VAL A 432 17.92 21.04 23.12
C VAL A 432 18.45 21.55 21.78
N GLU A 433 17.69 21.41 20.70
CA GLU A 433 18.07 21.89 19.36
C GLU A 433 18.31 23.40 19.32
N LYS A 434 17.54 24.18 20.09
CA LYS A 434 17.70 25.64 20.20
C LYS A 434 18.83 26.07 21.13
N GLY A 435 19.39 25.15 21.92
CA GLY A 435 20.31 25.49 23.00
C GLY A 435 19.64 26.20 24.18
N ASP A 436 18.32 26.06 24.33
CA ASP A 436 17.58 26.55 25.50
C ASP A 436 17.83 25.65 26.73
N ILE A 437 18.09 24.36 26.51
CA ILE A 437 18.46 23.38 27.52
C ILE A 437 19.67 22.56 27.01
N SER A 438 20.62 22.27 27.90
CA SER A 438 21.72 21.35 27.59
C SER A 438 21.26 19.89 27.63
N PRO A 439 21.65 19.02 26.68
CA PRO A 439 21.40 17.57 26.75
C PRO A 439 21.83 16.92 28.08
N LEU A 440 22.85 17.50 28.74
CA LEU A 440 23.37 17.01 30.02
C LEU A 440 22.40 17.19 31.20
N VAL A 441 21.40 18.07 31.05
CA VAL A 441 20.32 18.20 32.03
C VAL A 441 19.48 16.91 32.06
N GLY A 442 19.33 16.28 30.89
CA GLY A 442 18.59 15.04 30.74
C GLY A 442 17.08 15.24 30.73
N PHE A 443 16.39 14.31 30.06
CA PHE A 443 14.94 14.35 29.92
C PHE A 443 14.19 14.09 31.24
N ASP A 444 14.80 13.39 32.20
CA ASP A 444 14.18 13.15 33.51
C ASP A 444 13.97 14.46 34.29
N VAL A 445 14.96 15.36 34.30
CA VAL A 445 14.81 16.68 34.93
C VAL A 445 13.73 17.50 34.24
N TYR A 446 13.59 17.37 32.91
CA TYR A 446 12.51 18.02 32.15
C TYR A 446 11.13 17.52 32.60
N LYS A 447 10.97 16.20 32.74
CA LYS A 447 9.73 15.57 33.23
C LYS A 447 9.42 15.95 34.68
N GLU A 448 10.42 15.90 35.56
CA GLU A 448 10.28 16.30 36.97
C GLU A 448 9.86 17.76 37.09
N THR A 449 10.45 18.64 36.28
CA THR A 449 10.06 20.06 36.22
C THR A 449 8.62 20.23 35.75
N SER A 450 8.22 19.51 34.70
CA SER A 450 6.83 19.49 34.22
C SER A 450 5.86 19.05 35.32
N GLN A 451 6.19 17.97 36.03
CA GLN A 451 5.36 17.45 37.13
C GLN A 451 5.27 18.47 38.28
N LYS A 452 6.39 19.13 38.62
CA LYS A 452 6.42 20.16 39.65
C LYS A 452 5.55 21.37 39.27
N ILE A 453 5.61 21.84 38.03
CA ILE A 453 4.74 22.93 37.55
C ILE A 453 3.27 22.51 37.65
N GLN A 454 2.94 21.30 37.18
CA GLN A 454 1.59 20.75 37.26
C GLN A 454 1.05 20.71 38.70
N GLN A 455 1.87 20.27 39.66
CA GLN A 455 1.46 20.13 41.06
C GLN A 455 1.37 21.47 41.80
N VAL A 456 2.29 22.40 41.52
CA VAL A 456 2.42 23.63 42.31
C VAL A 456 1.61 24.78 41.71
N MET A 457 1.52 24.87 40.37
CA MET A 457 0.94 26.05 39.70
C MET A 457 -0.45 25.81 39.14
N VAL A 458 -0.74 24.63 38.56
CA VAL A 458 -2.05 24.39 37.94
C VAL A 458 -3.14 24.32 39.01
N GLY A 459 -4.27 25.00 38.77
CA GLY A 459 -5.36 25.21 39.71
C GLY A 459 -5.17 26.40 40.66
N GLN A 460 -4.00 27.05 40.66
CA GLN A 460 -3.80 28.30 41.41
C GLN A 460 -4.43 29.48 40.66
N LYS A 461 -4.72 30.55 41.39
CA LYS A 461 -5.21 31.82 40.82
C LYS A 461 -4.13 32.89 40.85
N THR A 462 -4.07 33.68 39.78
CA THR A 462 -3.27 34.91 39.70
C THR A 462 -3.90 36.03 40.54
N SER A 463 -3.14 37.10 40.79
CA SER A 463 -3.64 38.32 41.46
C SER A 463 -4.80 39.00 40.74
N THR A 464 -4.97 38.78 39.44
CA THR A 464 -6.09 39.31 38.65
C THR A 464 -7.28 38.35 38.57
N GLY A 465 -7.21 37.20 39.25
CA GLY A 465 -8.29 36.21 39.33
C GLY A 465 -8.30 35.16 38.22
N VAL A 466 -7.39 35.23 37.24
CA VAL A 466 -7.23 34.18 36.21
C VAL A 466 -6.74 32.90 36.86
N GLU A 467 -7.43 31.79 36.62
CA GLU A 467 -7.03 30.45 37.04
C GLU A 467 -5.99 29.87 36.08
N ILE A 468 -4.98 29.20 36.62
CA ILE A 468 -3.93 28.57 35.83
C ILE A 468 -4.41 27.16 35.44
N GLU A 469 -4.75 26.95 34.18
CA GLU A 469 -5.30 25.68 33.71
C GLU A 469 -4.23 24.75 33.11
N SER A 470 -3.17 25.31 32.51
CA SER A 470 -2.14 24.53 31.83
C SER A 470 -0.85 25.33 31.64
N PHE A 471 0.18 24.70 31.05
CA PHE A 471 1.43 25.34 30.71
C PHE A 471 1.99 24.80 29.39
N SER A 472 2.75 25.64 28.69
CA SER A 472 3.45 25.25 27.47
C SER A 472 4.78 24.55 27.77
N THR A 473 5.26 23.72 26.85
CA THR A 473 6.64 23.18 26.93
C THR A 473 7.67 24.29 26.99
N HIS A 474 7.42 25.41 26.29
CA HIS A 474 8.27 26.60 26.38
C HIS A 474 8.40 27.13 27.80
N PHE A 475 7.33 27.09 28.59
CA PHE A 475 7.39 27.49 30.00
C PHE A 475 8.31 26.59 30.83
N ILE A 476 8.35 25.27 30.55
CA ILE A 476 9.29 24.33 31.18
C ILE A 476 10.73 24.71 30.84
N ASP A 477 11.02 24.96 29.56
CA ASP A 477 12.34 25.43 29.09
C ASP A 477 12.75 26.71 29.84
N ARG A 478 11.75 27.56 30.13
CA ARG A 478 11.98 28.81 30.83
C ARG A 478 12.31 28.63 32.30
N VAL A 479 11.65 27.71 32.98
CA VAL A 479 11.87 27.35 34.38
C VAL A 479 13.26 26.74 34.58
N ILE A 480 13.70 25.86 33.68
CA ILE A 480 15.03 25.23 33.75
C ILE A 480 16.14 26.23 33.41
N GLY A 481 15.99 26.96 32.31
CA GLY A 481 17.01 27.89 31.83
C GLY A 481 18.18 27.22 31.10
N GLN A 482 19.08 28.05 30.57
CA GLN A 482 20.24 27.61 29.78
C GLN A 482 21.43 27.27 30.66
N VAL A 483 21.55 27.94 31.81
CA VAL A 483 22.66 27.86 32.75
C VAL A 483 22.19 27.97 34.19
N ALA A 484 22.89 27.30 35.10
CA ALA A 484 22.61 27.36 36.53
C ALA A 484 23.04 28.69 37.17
N GLU A 485 24.12 29.29 36.64
CA GLU A 485 24.70 30.54 37.14
C GLU A 485 24.69 31.63 36.06
N PRO A 486 24.68 32.92 36.43
CA PRO A 486 24.68 34.01 35.47
C PRO A 486 25.92 33.98 34.55
N HIS A 487 25.68 33.88 33.25
CA HIS A 487 26.71 34.01 32.22
C HIS A 487 26.29 35.04 31.17
N PRO A 488 27.22 35.84 30.63
CA PRO A 488 26.89 36.83 29.59
C PRO A 488 26.14 36.22 28.41
N GLY A 489 24.97 36.79 28.08
CA GLY A 489 24.15 36.34 26.96
C GLY A 489 23.42 35.01 27.17
N LYS A 490 23.50 34.40 28.36
CA LYS A 490 22.79 33.16 28.69
C LYS A 490 21.79 33.39 29.82
N ARG A 491 20.65 32.73 29.70
CA ARG A 491 19.52 32.88 30.61
C ARG A 491 19.59 31.87 31.76
N THR A 492 19.47 32.34 32.99
CA THR A 492 19.23 31.49 34.16
C THR A 492 17.78 31.04 34.24
N GLY A 493 17.55 29.89 34.88
CA GLY A 493 16.20 29.39 35.17
C GLY A 493 15.45 30.25 36.19
N VAL A 494 14.15 30.03 36.28
CA VAL A 494 13.29 30.64 37.32
C VAL A 494 12.62 29.49 38.07
N SER A 495 12.78 29.44 39.40
CA SER A 495 12.11 28.39 40.17
C SER A 495 10.59 28.52 40.07
N VAL A 496 9.90 27.38 40.14
CA VAL A 496 8.43 27.30 40.06
C VAL A 496 7.77 28.20 41.11
N GLU A 497 8.33 28.25 42.31
CA GLU A 497 7.85 29.07 43.42
C GLU A 497 8.00 30.57 43.14
N VAL A 498 9.12 30.98 42.55
CA VAL A 498 9.35 32.39 42.17
C VAL A 498 8.41 32.80 41.03
N ALA A 499 8.19 31.92 40.06
CA ALA A 499 7.23 32.16 38.99
C ALA A 499 5.79 32.30 39.54
N LEU A 500 5.38 31.41 40.46
CA LEU A 500 4.07 31.51 41.10
C LEU A 500 3.93 32.79 41.94
N ALA A 501 4.96 33.15 42.69
CA ALA A 501 4.97 34.39 43.47
C ALA A 501 4.80 35.63 42.59
N ALA A 502 5.42 35.66 41.40
CA ALA A 502 5.23 36.76 40.45
C ALA A 502 3.78 36.88 39.94
N LEU A 503 3.07 35.77 39.80
CA LEU A 503 1.65 35.75 39.38
C LEU A 503 0.71 36.18 40.52
N GLN A 504 0.99 35.75 41.75
CA GLN A 504 0.14 35.99 42.92
C GLN A 504 0.39 37.34 43.60
N ASN A 505 1.64 37.80 43.61
CA ASN A 505 2.08 39.03 44.27
C ASN A 505 2.97 39.86 43.32
N PRO A 506 2.45 40.33 42.17
CA PRO A 506 3.24 41.14 41.24
C PRO A 506 3.59 42.51 41.83
N VAL A 507 4.79 42.97 41.56
CA VAL A 507 5.21 44.38 41.77
C VAL A 507 4.54 45.28 40.74
N LYS A 508 4.36 44.78 39.51
CA LYS A 508 3.71 45.50 38.42
C LYS A 508 2.93 44.56 37.51
N LEU A 509 1.77 45.01 37.06
CA LEU A 509 1.00 44.37 36.00
C LEU A 509 1.35 45.00 34.64
N GLY A 510 1.61 44.16 33.66
CA GLY A 510 1.72 44.56 32.26
C GLY A 510 0.34 44.75 31.63
N GLU A 511 0.32 45.52 30.54
CA GLU A 511 -0.87 45.69 29.72
C GLU A 511 -1.32 44.37 29.10
N ILE A 512 -2.63 44.22 28.93
CA ILE A 512 -3.23 43.09 28.23
C ILE A 512 -2.99 43.27 26.73
N ARG A 513 -2.42 42.25 26.09
CA ARG A 513 -2.07 42.26 24.66
C ARG A 513 -2.84 41.19 23.92
N THR A 514 -3.57 41.58 22.88
CA THR A 514 -4.24 40.65 21.96
C THR A 514 -3.28 40.27 20.84
N ILE A 515 -2.89 39.00 20.77
CA ILE A 515 -2.07 38.43 19.69
C ILE A 515 -2.97 37.93 18.55
N SER A 516 -4.09 37.32 18.90
CA SER A 516 -5.18 36.92 18.00
C SER A 516 -6.51 36.86 18.77
N GLU A 517 -7.63 36.63 18.08
CA GLU A 517 -8.95 36.52 18.72
C GLU A 517 -8.99 35.50 19.87
N SER A 518 -8.20 34.43 19.79
CA SER A 518 -8.12 33.39 20.82
C SER A 518 -6.93 33.53 21.78
N ASP A 519 -5.95 34.39 21.49
CA ASP A 519 -4.69 34.50 22.25
C ASP A 519 -4.52 35.91 22.80
N VAL A 520 -5.02 36.10 24.02
CA VAL A 520 -4.87 37.33 24.80
C VAL A 520 -3.91 37.04 25.94
N ARG A 521 -2.89 37.88 26.12
CA ARG A 521 -1.81 37.65 27.08
C ARG A 521 -1.62 38.80 28.06
N GLN A 522 -1.27 38.47 29.29
CA GLN A 522 -0.87 39.43 30.31
C GLN A 522 0.47 39.00 30.93
N THR A 523 1.33 39.98 31.18
CA THR A 523 2.63 39.78 31.83
C THR A 523 2.60 40.32 33.24
N PHE A 524 3.05 39.53 34.20
CA PHE A 524 3.17 39.85 35.62
C PHE A 524 4.65 40.04 35.94
N PHE A 525 5.00 41.17 36.55
CA PHE A 525 6.36 41.50 36.95
C PHE A 525 6.47 41.33 38.46
N GLY A 526 7.06 40.23 38.92
CA GLY A 526 7.42 40.01 40.32
C GLY A 526 8.79 40.60 40.66
N GLU A 527 9.21 40.42 41.91
CA GLU A 527 10.51 40.93 42.38
C GLU A 527 11.71 40.25 41.70
N LYS A 528 11.59 38.96 41.40
CA LYS A 528 12.70 38.13 40.89
C LYS A 528 12.44 37.51 39.52
N ALA A 529 11.22 37.64 38.99
CA ALA A 529 10.86 37.08 37.70
C ALA A 529 9.69 37.81 37.04
N THR A 530 9.63 37.68 35.72
CA THR A 530 8.46 38.03 34.91
C THR A 530 7.77 36.78 34.42
N VAL A 531 6.45 36.75 34.45
CA VAL A 531 5.66 35.61 33.97
C VAL A 531 4.57 36.08 33.01
N THR A 532 4.40 35.39 31.90
CA THR A 532 3.34 35.67 30.93
C THR A 532 2.36 34.50 30.85
N ILE A 533 1.08 34.81 30.99
CA ILE A 533 -0.04 33.88 30.90
C ILE A 533 -0.97 34.31 29.76
N ALA A 534 -1.53 33.33 29.05
CA ALA A 534 -2.67 33.55 28.17
C ALA A 534 -3.94 33.56 29.02
N VAL A 535 -4.64 34.69 29.06
CA VAL A 535 -5.72 34.95 30.03
C VAL A 535 -7.03 34.25 29.69
N ASN A 536 -7.24 33.90 28.42
CA ASN A 536 -8.47 33.24 27.97
C ASN A 536 -8.51 31.75 28.33
N ASP A 537 -7.37 31.06 28.31
CA ASP A 537 -7.24 29.61 28.50
C ASP A 537 -6.35 29.26 29.72
N GLY A 538 -6.03 30.25 30.57
CA GLY A 538 -5.24 30.06 31.78
C GLY A 538 -3.85 29.46 31.55
N ARG A 539 -3.28 29.57 30.34
CA ARG A 539 -2.09 28.83 29.95
C ARG A 539 -0.80 29.61 30.18
N LEU A 540 0.14 29.05 30.94
CA LEU A 540 1.46 29.64 31.17
C LEU A 540 2.32 29.56 29.89
N ILE A 541 2.83 30.71 29.45
CA ILE A 541 3.54 30.85 28.17
C ILE A 541 5.05 30.99 28.39
N GLN A 542 5.47 31.87 29.29
CA GLN A 542 6.87 32.23 29.45
C GLN A 542 7.16 32.69 30.88
N THR A 543 8.38 32.43 31.36
CA THR A 543 8.96 33.10 32.52
C THR A 543 10.39 33.57 32.22
N ASN A 544 10.85 34.67 32.83
CA ASN A 544 12.25 35.08 32.77
C ASN A 544 12.72 35.63 34.13
N PRO A 545 13.98 35.42 34.50
CA PRO A 545 14.56 36.08 35.67
C PRO A 545 14.60 37.60 35.45
N MET A 546 14.49 38.36 36.54
CA MET A 546 14.61 39.83 36.56
C MET A 546 16.02 40.29 36.90
#